data_AF-A0AAC9IXW4-F1
#
_entry.id   AF-A0AAC9IXW4-F1
#
_cell.length_a   1.000
_cell.length_b   1.000
_cell.length_c   1.000
_cell.angle_alpha   90.00
_cell.angle_beta   90.00
_cell.angle_gamma   90.00
#
_symmetry.space_group_name_H-M   'P 1'
#
loop_
_entity.id
_entity.type
_entity.pdbx_description
1 polymer ?
#
loop_
_entity_poly.entity_id
_entity_poly.type
_entity_poly.pdbx_seq_one_letter_code
_entity_poly.pdbx_strand_id
1 'polypeptide(L)'
;MENLLFGIMLFFANLVSCGLSFIIFKYLYIKRKSKGYLYLITIAFSAVYTLIKLFQLSIILSIAFLITYIGVGILGFFEMKKHVSQ
;
A
#
# COMPACT_ATOMS: atom_id res chain seq x y z
N MET A 1 12.73 19.72 -15.52
CA MET A 1 12.21 19.93 -14.15
C MET A 1 10.79 19.39 -13.97
N GLU A 2 9.91 19.53 -14.96
CA GLU A 2 8.51 19.08 -14.89
C GLU A 2 8.35 17.59 -14.54
N ASN A 3 9.13 16.70 -15.15
CA ASN A 3 9.08 15.26 -14.87
C ASN A 3 9.46 14.88 -13.43
N LEU A 4 10.32 15.68 -12.80
CA LEU A 4 10.78 15.45 -11.43
C LEU A 4 9.69 15.87 -10.43
N LEU A 5 9.06 17.02 -10.68
CA LEU A 5 7.96 17.54 -9.87
C LEU A 5 6.74 16.61 -9.95
N PHE A 6 6.42 16.10 -11.14
CA PHE A 6 5.38 15.09 -11.35
C PHE A 6 5.64 13.79 -10.57
N GLY A 7 6.88 13.28 -10.61
CA GLY A 7 7.27 12.09 -9.85
C GLY A 7 7.13 12.26 -8.33
N ILE A 8 7.50 13.43 -7.81
CA ILE A 8 7.33 13.76 -6.38
C ILE A 8 5.85 13.82 -6.01
N MET A 9 5.01 14.48 -6.82
CA MET A 9 3.57 14.55 -6.58
C MET A 9 2.93 13.15 -6.54
N LEU A 10 3.29 12.29 -7.50
CA LEU A 10 2.84 10.90 -7.55
C LEU A 10 3.24 10.12 -6.29
N PHE A 11 4.47 10.32 -5.82
CA PHE A 11 4.96 9.69 -4.60
C PHE A 11 4.17 10.12 -3.36
N PHE A 12 3.93 11.42 -3.18
CA PHE A 12 3.10 11.91 -2.07
C PHE A 12 1.65 11.42 -2.17
N ALA A 13 1.06 11.41 -3.35
CA ALA A 13 -0.28 10.86 -3.56
C ALA A 13 -0.35 9.38 -3.18
N ASN A 14 0.69 8.60 -3.50
CA ASN A 14 0.79 7.20 -3.10
C ASN A 14 0.89 7.04 -1.57
N LEU A 15 1.68 7.87 -0.88
CA LEU A 15 1.76 7.85 0.58
C LEU A 15 0.39 8.09 1.25
N VAL A 16 -0.35 9.09 0.77
CA VAL A 16 -1.71 9.38 1.27
C VAL A 16 -2.66 8.22 0.99
N SER A 17 -2.63 7.66 -0.21
CA SER A 17 -3.46 6.52 -0.60
C SER A 17 -3.18 5.27 0.25
N CYS A 18 -1.90 4.99 0.51
CA CYS A 18 -1.47 3.91 1.41
C CYS A 18 -1.97 4.12 2.84
N GLY A 19 -1.90 5.35 3.37
CA GLY A 19 -2.40 5.68 4.70
C GLY A 19 -3.92 5.47 4.82
N LEU A 20 -4.69 5.94 3.84
CA LEU A 20 -6.14 5.74 3.78
C LEU A 20 -6.50 4.26 3.68
N SER A 21 -5.79 3.53 2.82
CA SER A 21 -5.97 2.08 2.64
C SER A 21 -5.73 1.34 3.95
N PHE A 22 -4.72 1.72 4.73
CA PHE A 22 -4.44 1.12 6.03
C PHE A 22 -5.57 1.36 7.05
N ILE A 23 -6.15 2.56 7.09
CA ILE A 23 -7.28 2.88 7.97
C ILE A 23 -8.51 2.03 7.60
N ILE A 24 -8.81 1.90 6.31
CA ILE A 24 -9.92 1.08 5.81
C ILE A 24 -9.67 -0.39 6.17
N PHE A 25 -8.46 -0.88 5.95
CA PHE A 25 -8.06 -2.24 6.31
C PHE A 25 -8.31 -2.51 7.80
N LYS A 26 -7.81 -1.63 8.67
CA LYS A 26 -7.98 -1.75 10.13
C LYS A 26 -9.46 -1.80 10.51
N TYR A 27 -10.27 -0.88 9.97
CA TYR A 27 -11.70 -0.86 10.24
C TYR A 27 -12.42 -2.14 9.79
N LEU A 28 -12.11 -2.64 8.58
CA LEU A 28 -12.69 -3.87 8.06
C LEU A 28 -12.23 -5.10 8.85
N TYR A 29 -10.96 -5.17 9.20
CA TYR A 29 -10.36 -6.30 9.92
C TYR A 29 -10.94 -6.43 11.33
N ILE A 30 -11.10 -5.30 12.05
CA ILE A 30 -11.73 -5.26 13.38
C ILE A 30 -13.18 -5.74 13.31
N LYS A 31 -13.96 -5.31 12.31
CA LYS A 31 -15.37 -5.72 12.19
C LYS A 31 -15.53 -7.17 11.74
N ARG A 32 -14.74 -7.63 10.76
CA ARG A 32 -14.77 -9.00 10.23
C ARG A 32 -13.41 -9.40 9.68
N LYS A 33 -12.69 -10.28 10.39
CA LYS A 33 -11.36 -10.79 10.01
C LYS A 33 -11.30 -11.26 8.54
N SER A 34 -12.31 -12.03 8.08
CA SER A 34 -12.36 -12.53 6.69
C SER A 34 -12.39 -11.42 5.63
N LYS A 35 -13.10 -10.31 5.90
CA LYS A 35 -13.16 -9.16 4.99
C LYS A 35 -11.84 -8.40 4.96
N GLY A 36 -11.14 -8.32 6.09
CA GLY A 36 -9.82 -7.70 6.15
C GLY A 36 -8.76 -8.48 5.34
N TYR A 37 -8.78 -9.82 5.37
CA TYR A 37 -7.90 -10.63 4.51
C TYR A 37 -8.21 -10.44 3.03
N LEU A 38 -9.49 -10.44 2.63
CA LEU A 38 -9.90 -10.16 1.26
C LEU A 38 -9.41 -8.79 0.79
N TYR A 39 -9.55 -7.77 1.65
CA TYR A 39 -9.10 -6.41 1.33
C TYR A 39 -7.57 -6.33 1.15
N LEU A 40 -6.80 -7.02 1.99
CA LEU A 40 -5.34 -7.12 1.85
C LEU A 40 -4.93 -7.76 0.52
N ILE A 41 -5.63 -8.82 0.11
CA ILE A 41 -5.40 -9.46 -1.19
C ILE A 41 -5.67 -8.47 -2.32
N THR A 42 -6.79 -7.72 -2.26
CA THR A 42 -7.10 -6.70 -3.26
C THR A 42 -6.03 -5.62 -3.35
N ILE A 43 -5.53 -5.13 -2.22
CA ILE A 43 -4.43 -4.16 -2.17
C ILE A 43 -3.16 -4.75 -2.77
N ALA A 44 -2.82 -6.00 -2.44
CA ALA A 44 -1.63 -6.65 -2.97
C ALA A 44 -1.66 -6.77 -4.50
N PHE A 45 -2.80 -7.20 -5.08
CA PHE A 45 -2.97 -7.24 -6.53
C PHE A 45 -2.90 -5.84 -7.16
N SER A 46 -3.51 -4.84 -6.55
CA SER A 46 -3.47 -3.45 -7.02
C SER A 46 -2.04 -2.89 -6.99
N ALA A 47 -1.28 -3.16 -5.92
CA ALA A 47 0.12 -2.76 -5.79
C ALA A 47 1.00 -3.41 -6.87
N VAL A 48 0.84 -4.72 -7.12
CA VAL A 48 1.59 -5.44 -8.16
C VAL A 48 1.31 -4.86 -9.55
N TYR A 49 0.03 -4.64 -9.87
CA TYR A 49 -0.35 -4.03 -11.14
C TYR A 49 0.26 -2.63 -11.33
N THR A 50 0.20 -1.82 -10.27
CA THR A 50 0.74 -0.46 -10.25
C THR A 50 2.25 -0.47 -10.44
N LEU A 51 2.96 -1.37 -9.75
CA LEU A 51 4.41 -1.59 -9.90
C LEU A 51 4.79 -1.98 -11.32
N ILE A 52 4.08 -2.92 -11.95
CA ILE A 52 4.38 -3.34 -13.34
C ILE A 52 4.35 -2.14 -14.30
N LYS A 53 3.33 -1.29 -14.18
CA LYS A 53 3.22 -0.08 -15.00
C LYS A 53 4.29 0.95 -14.68
N LEU A 54 4.57 1.15 -13.39
CA LEU A 54 5.59 2.09 -12.94
C LEU A 54 6.99 1.69 -13.40
N PHE A 55 7.31 0.39 -13.43
CA PHE A 55 8.62 -0.09 -13.89
C PHE A 55 8.88 0.23 -15.36
N GLN A 56 7.83 0.30 -16.17
CA GLN A 56 7.93 0.75 -17.56
C GLN A 56 8.14 2.27 -17.68
N LEU A 57 7.68 3.05 -16.69
CA LEU A 57 7.74 4.51 -16.70
C LEU A 57 9.04 5.05 -16.08
N SER A 58 9.40 4.56 -14.89
CA SER A 58 10.58 4.98 -14.15
C SER A 58 10.98 3.96 -13.09
N ILE A 59 12.20 3.43 -13.21
CA ILE A 59 12.77 2.46 -12.25
C ILE A 59 12.89 3.07 -10.85
N ILE A 60 13.35 4.33 -10.75
CA ILE A 60 13.57 5.01 -9.46
C ILE A 60 12.25 5.16 -8.70
N LEU A 61 11.20 5.62 -9.38
CA LEU A 61 9.88 5.78 -8.77
C LEU A 61 9.28 4.43 -8.36
N SER A 62 9.50 3.40 -9.16
CA SER A 62 9.05 2.02 -8.86
C SER A 62 9.66 1.47 -7.58
N ILE A 63 10.97 1.68 -7.38
CA ILE A 63 11.66 1.27 -6.15
C ILE A 63 11.07 1.99 -4.93
N ALA A 64 10.80 3.29 -5.04
CA ALA A 64 10.19 4.06 -3.97
C ALA A 64 8.77 3.55 -3.61
N PHE A 65 7.97 3.22 -4.61
CA PHE A 65 6.63 2.64 -4.41
C PHE A 65 6.71 1.23 -3.81
N LEU A 66 7.66 0.41 -4.26
CA LEU A 66 7.90 -0.93 -3.72
C LEU A 66 8.21 -0.88 -2.23
N ILE A 67 9.13 0.00 -1.81
CA ILE A 67 9.46 0.19 -0.39
C ILE A 67 8.22 0.59 0.41
N THR A 68 7.40 1.48 -0.14
CA THR A 68 6.16 1.93 0.52
C THR A 68 5.18 0.77 0.70
N TYR A 69 4.95 -0.05 -0.33
CA TYR A 69 4.05 -1.21 -0.24
C TYR A 69 4.55 -2.29 0.73
N ILE A 70 5.87 -2.55 0.77
CA ILE A 70 6.46 -3.45 1.76
C ILE A 70 6.20 -2.91 3.18
N GLY A 71 6.41 -1.62 3.40
CA GLY A 71 6.12 -0.97 4.69
C GLY A 71 4.66 -1.13 5.12
N VAL A 72 3.71 -0.89 4.22
CA VAL A 72 2.27 -1.09 4.48
C VAL A 72 1.96 -2.56 4.79
N GLY A 73 2.57 -3.50 4.07
CA GLY A 73 2.40 -4.93 4.34
C GLY A 73 2.89 -5.33 5.74
N ILE A 74 4.06 -4.83 6.15
CA ILE A 74 4.63 -5.06 7.48
C ILE A 74 3.72 -4.46 8.56
N LEU A 75 3.28 -3.21 8.38
CA LEU A 75 2.34 -2.55 9.30
C LEU A 75 1.01 -3.33 9.41
N GLY A 76 0.49 -3.82 8.27
CA GLY A 76 -0.69 -4.67 8.20
C GLY A 76 -0.53 -5.95 9.02
N PHE A 77 0.62 -6.62 8.88
CA PHE A 77 0.95 -7.82 9.65
C PHE A 77 1.01 -7.55 11.15
N PHE A 78 1.66 -6.46 11.58
CA PHE A 78 1.71 -6.10 13.00
C PHE A 78 0.32 -5.82 13.58
N GLU A 79 -0.53 -5.11 12.84
CA GLU A 79 -1.90 -4.82 13.27
C GLU A 79 -2.74 -6.11 13.39
N MET A 80 -2.59 -7.04 12.44
CA MET A 80 -3.21 -8.37 12.53
C MET A 80 -2.74 -9.14 13.76
N LYS A 81 -1.42 -9.20 13.99
CA LYS A 81 -0.83 -9.91 15.12
C LYS A 81 -1.34 -9.38 16.45
N LYS A 82 -1.49 -8.06 16.59
CA LYS A 82 -2.04 -7.41 17.78
C LYS A 82 -3.46 -7.89 18.11
N HIS A 83 -4.31 -8.06 17.09
CA HIS A 83 -5.71 -8.47 17.24
C HIS A 83 -5.95 -10.00 17.27
N VAL A 84 -4.90 -10.81 17.05
CA VAL A 84 -4.94 -12.26 17.28
C VAL A 84 -4.47 -12.61 18.69
N SER A 85 -3.61 -11.76 19.28
CA SER A 85 -3.10 -11.92 20.65
C SER A 85 -4.02 -11.35 21.75
N GLN A 86 -5.14 -10.72 21.38
CA GLN A 86 -6.22 -10.31 22.28
C GLN A 86 -7.39 -11.27 22.15
#